data_AF-A0A3C2BAC8-F1
#
_entry.id   AF-A0A3C2BAC8-F1
#
_cell.length_a   1.000
_cell.length_b   1.000
_cell.length_c   1.000
_cell.angle_alpha   90.00
_cell.angle_beta   90.00
_cell.angle_gamma   90.00
#
_symmetry.space_group_name_H-M   'P 1'
#
loop_
_entity.id
_entity.type
_entity.pdbx_description
1 polymer ?
#
loop_
_entity_poly.entity_id
_entity_poly.type
_entity_poly.pdbx_seq_one_letter_code
_entity_poly.pdbx_strand_id
1 'polypeptide(L)'
;LSRNSFLSSPSLSFAPVIFLMTDGYPSDDYKKGLRKLNENSWYKHGLKVALGIGKEANDDMLAEFTGTSDTVVHAYSGGQLANLIKKIAVTSSQIGSKSMTLSDDTTGEINFEDVSQSKQKQLGEQIQEIVNSEDYPKDIPFDSG
;
A
#
# COMPACT_ATOMS: atom_id res chain seq x y z
N LEU A 1 -25.25 7.47 18.09
CA LEU A 1 -23.92 7.58 17.45
C LEU A 1 -24.02 8.58 16.29
N SER A 2 -23.28 9.69 16.35
CA SER A 2 -23.33 10.75 15.33
C SER A 2 -22.57 10.32 14.07
N ARG A 3 -23.15 10.55 12.88
CA ARG A 3 -22.56 10.19 11.57
C ARG A 3 -21.14 10.73 11.37
N ASN A 4 -20.82 11.88 11.99
CA ASN A 4 -19.49 12.47 11.89
C ASN A 4 -18.44 11.69 12.69
N SER A 5 -18.82 11.10 13.83
CA SER A 5 -17.93 10.25 14.63
C SER A 5 -17.65 8.90 13.97
N PHE A 6 -18.54 8.44 13.07
CA PHE A 6 -18.37 7.19 12.32
C PHE A 6 -17.39 7.36 11.15
N LEU A 7 -17.35 8.54 10.52
CA LEU A 7 -16.38 8.85 9.45
C LEU A 7 -14.99 9.21 9.99
N SER A 8 -14.90 9.62 11.26
CA SER A 8 -13.64 9.96 11.93
C SER A 8 -13.10 8.83 12.81
N SER A 9 -13.86 7.74 12.99
CA SER A 9 -13.42 6.56 13.72
C SER A 9 -13.19 5.43 12.71
N PRO A 10 -11.94 5.02 12.45
CA PRO A 10 -11.60 3.83 11.65
C PRO A 10 -12.16 2.50 12.20
N SER A 11 -13.08 2.56 13.15
CA SER A 11 -13.39 1.49 14.07
C SER A 11 -14.38 0.46 13.56
N LEU A 12 -14.55 0.21 12.25
CA LEU A 12 -15.22 -1.06 11.91
C LEU A 12 -15.01 -1.68 10.54
N SER A 13 -14.57 -0.98 9.49
CA SER A 13 -14.48 -1.64 8.18
C SER A 13 -13.78 -0.79 7.11
N PHE A 14 -12.73 -1.37 6.53
CA PHE A 14 -12.04 -0.96 5.30
C PHE A 14 -11.20 0.33 5.36
N ALA A 15 -9.94 0.17 5.78
CA ALA A 15 -8.89 1.09 5.33
C ALA A 15 -8.79 1.00 3.79
N PRO A 16 -8.89 2.11 3.05
CA PRO A 16 -8.78 2.09 1.59
C PRO A 16 -7.37 1.65 1.19
N VAL A 17 -7.27 0.96 0.05
CA VAL A 17 -5.99 0.54 -0.53
C VAL A 17 -5.67 1.50 -1.66
N ILE A 18 -4.53 2.17 -1.56
CA ILE A 18 -4.09 3.21 -2.49
C ILE A 18 -2.87 2.69 -3.23
N PHE A 19 -2.99 2.60 -4.55
CA PHE A 19 -1.90 2.23 -5.44
C PHE A 19 -1.31 3.48 -6.09
N LEU A 20 0.01 3.64 -6.01
CA LEU A 20 0.77 4.55 -6.88
C LEU A 20 1.49 3.70 -7.93
N MET A 21 1.32 4.06 -9.19
CA MET A 21 1.99 3.38 -10.31
C MET A 21 2.76 4.42 -11.12
N THR A 22 4.03 4.14 -11.41
CA THR A 22 4.87 5.03 -12.23
C THR A 22 5.86 4.21 -13.06
N ASP A 23 6.15 4.69 -14.26
CA ASP A 23 7.17 4.17 -15.17
C ASP A 23 8.44 5.02 -15.21
N GLY A 24 8.53 6.10 -14.40
CA GLY A 24 9.66 7.01 -14.46
C GLY A 24 9.73 8.03 -13.32
N TYR A 25 10.44 9.13 -13.59
CA TYR A 25 10.70 10.20 -12.61
C TYR A 25 9.58 11.25 -12.59
N PRO A 26 9.28 11.84 -11.42
CA PRO A 26 8.34 12.95 -11.33
C PRO A 26 8.91 14.17 -12.07
N SER A 27 8.10 14.78 -12.93
CA SER A 27 8.45 16.01 -13.65
C SER A 27 8.06 17.29 -12.90
N ASP A 28 7.36 17.15 -11.77
CA ASP A 28 6.82 18.23 -10.95
C ASP A 28 7.20 18.11 -9.46
N ASP A 29 6.75 19.07 -8.64
CA ASP A 29 6.92 19.03 -7.18
C ASP A 29 5.88 18.09 -6.54
N TYR A 30 6.09 16.79 -6.73
CA TYR A 30 5.24 15.74 -6.16
C TYR A 30 5.12 15.83 -4.63
N LYS A 31 6.14 16.38 -3.94
CA LYS A 31 6.14 16.53 -2.48
C LYS A 31 5.03 17.46 -2.01
N LYS A 32 4.66 18.47 -2.78
CA LYS A 32 3.50 19.32 -2.49
C LYS A 32 2.19 18.53 -2.54
N GLY A 33 2.04 17.67 -3.55
CA GLY A 33 0.90 16.76 -3.65
C GLY A 33 0.85 15.77 -2.48
N LEU A 34 2.00 15.19 -2.14
CA LEU A 34 2.14 14.25 -1.03
C LEU A 34 1.83 14.88 0.33
N ARG A 35 2.24 16.13 0.58
CA ARG A 35 1.86 16.87 1.80
C ARG A 35 0.34 17.06 1.90
N LYS A 36 -0.30 17.45 0.80
CA LYS A 36 -1.76 17.59 0.75
C LYS A 36 -2.47 16.25 0.94
N LEU A 37 -1.91 15.18 0.40
CA LEU A 37 -2.45 13.83 0.57
C LEU A 37 -2.29 13.36 2.03
N ASN A 38 -1.18 13.69 2.68
CA ASN A 38 -0.95 13.49 4.11
C ASN A 38 -1.94 14.21 5.01
N GLU A 39 -2.64 15.26 4.56
CA GLU A 39 -3.70 15.89 5.34
C GLU A 39 -5.01 15.06 5.34
N ASN A 40 -5.19 14.17 4.37
CA ASN A 40 -6.38 13.35 4.20
C ASN A 40 -6.33 12.08 5.07
N SER A 41 -7.32 11.90 5.96
CA SER A 41 -7.42 10.74 6.84
C SER A 41 -7.48 9.39 6.11
N TRP A 42 -8.01 9.34 4.88
CA TRP A 42 -8.01 8.12 4.07
C TRP A 42 -6.61 7.70 3.64
N TYR A 43 -5.74 8.67 3.38
CA TYR A 43 -4.34 8.37 3.09
C TYR A 43 -3.55 8.08 4.36
N LYS A 44 -3.78 8.80 5.46
CA LYS A 44 -3.12 8.52 6.76
C LYS A 44 -3.34 7.08 7.21
N HIS A 45 -4.58 6.61 7.16
CA HIS A 45 -4.97 5.30 7.68
C HIS A 45 -5.16 4.23 6.59
N GLY A 46 -4.93 4.57 5.32
CA GLY A 46 -5.03 3.66 4.18
C GLY A 46 -3.81 2.76 4.04
N LEU A 47 -4.00 1.60 3.41
CA LEU A 47 -2.90 0.74 2.97
C LEU A 47 -2.32 1.33 1.70
N LYS A 48 -1.00 1.51 1.65
CA LYS A 48 -0.32 2.18 0.54
C LYS A 48 0.57 1.18 -0.17
N VAL A 49 0.49 1.14 -1.49
CA VAL A 49 1.37 0.29 -2.30
C VAL A 49 1.88 1.10 -3.47
N ALA A 50 3.17 0.98 -3.74
CA ALA A 50 3.81 1.66 -4.85
C ALA A 50 4.39 0.64 -5.82
N LEU A 51 4.16 0.87 -7.11
CA LEU A 51 4.48 -0.06 -8.17
C LEU A 51 5.26 0.68 -9.27
N GLY A 52 6.56 0.40 -9.34
CA GLY A 52 7.44 0.82 -10.42
C GLY A 52 7.23 -0.06 -11.65
N ILE A 53 7.11 0.55 -12.82
CA ILE A 53 7.06 -0.14 -14.11
C ILE A 53 8.42 0.01 -14.75
N GLY A 54 9.08 -1.11 -15.06
CA GLY A 54 10.42 -1.10 -15.63
C GLY A 54 11.51 -0.71 -14.63
N LYS A 55 12.67 -0.34 -15.17
CA LYS A 55 13.91 -0.05 -14.41
C LYS A 55 14.12 1.44 -14.11
N GLU A 56 13.32 2.31 -14.70
CA GLU A 56 13.51 3.76 -14.62
C GLU A 56 12.64 4.43 -13.55
N ALA A 57 11.78 3.66 -12.87
CA ALA A 57 11.00 4.15 -11.75
C ALA A 57 11.91 4.60 -10.60
N ASN A 58 11.48 5.65 -9.88
CA ASN A 58 12.23 6.21 -8.76
C ASN A 58 11.75 5.60 -7.43
N ASP A 59 12.55 4.68 -6.89
CA ASP A 59 12.24 3.93 -5.68
C ASP A 59 12.16 4.81 -4.43
N ASP A 60 12.99 5.85 -4.35
CA ASP A 60 12.99 6.79 -3.22
C ASP A 60 11.65 7.55 -3.15
N MET A 61 11.14 7.98 -4.29
CA MET A 61 9.84 8.65 -4.40
C MET A 61 8.69 7.70 -4.08
N LEU A 62 8.77 6.46 -4.55
CA LEU A 62 7.79 5.42 -4.27
C LEU A 62 7.76 5.06 -2.78
N ALA A 63 8.92 4.96 -2.14
CA ALA A 63 9.06 4.74 -0.70
C ALA A 63 8.55 5.94 0.12
N GLU A 64 8.78 7.18 -0.34
CA GLU A 64 8.22 8.38 0.29
C GLU A 64 6.68 8.39 0.23
N PHE A 65 6.10 7.91 -0.87
CA PHE A 65 4.65 7.78 -1.01
C PHE A 65 4.04 6.71 -0.10
N THR A 66 4.69 5.56 0.09
CA THR A 66 4.16 4.50 0.94
C THR A 66 4.49 4.70 2.42
N GLY A 67 5.54 5.47 2.72
CA GLY A 67 6.13 5.59 4.05
C GLY A 67 7.03 4.42 4.45
N THR A 68 7.18 3.41 3.57
CA THR A 68 8.07 2.26 3.77
C THR A 68 8.48 1.66 2.42
N SER A 69 9.73 1.21 2.30
CA SER A 69 10.23 0.49 1.13
C SER A 69 9.60 -0.89 0.95
N ASP A 70 9.05 -1.49 2.01
CA ASP A 70 8.59 -2.89 1.98
C ASP A 70 7.39 -3.11 1.07
N THR A 71 6.61 -2.06 0.81
CA THR A 71 5.44 -2.07 -0.08
C THR A 71 5.73 -1.43 -1.44
N VAL A 72 7.01 -1.25 -1.77
CA VAL A 72 7.46 -0.83 -3.09
C VAL A 72 7.81 -2.08 -3.90
N VAL A 73 7.24 -2.21 -5.09
CA VAL A 73 7.44 -3.36 -5.98
C VAL A 73 7.65 -2.92 -7.41
N HIS A 74 8.35 -3.75 -8.19
CA HIS A 74 8.60 -3.49 -9.60
C HIS A 74 7.93 -4.55 -10.48
N ALA A 75 7.33 -4.11 -11.57
CA ALA A 75 6.83 -4.96 -12.64
C ALA A 75 7.60 -4.67 -13.93
N TYR A 76 8.12 -5.73 -14.56
CA TYR A 76 8.86 -5.64 -15.82
C TYR A 76 8.07 -6.17 -17.02
N SER A 77 6.88 -6.74 -16.78
CA SER A 77 5.97 -7.23 -17.82
C SER A 77 4.51 -6.95 -17.49
N GLY A 78 3.66 -6.90 -18.52
CA GLY A 78 2.20 -6.76 -18.35
C GLY A 78 1.59 -7.90 -17.53
N GLY A 79 2.14 -9.12 -17.67
CA GLY A 79 1.74 -10.28 -16.87
C GLY A 79 2.11 -10.14 -15.39
N GLN A 80 3.32 -9.67 -15.10
CA GLN A 80 3.77 -9.38 -13.72
C GLN A 80 2.92 -8.28 -13.09
N LEU A 81 2.66 -7.20 -13.83
CA LEU A 81 1.84 -6.08 -13.40
C LEU A 81 0.42 -6.54 -13.03
N ALA A 82 -0.24 -7.27 -13.94
CA ALA A 82 -1.59 -7.79 -13.69
C ALA A 82 -1.62 -8.76 -12.49
N ASN A 83 -0.61 -9.62 -12.35
CA ASN A 83 -0.52 -10.54 -11.23
C ASN A 83 -0.27 -9.83 -9.90
N LEU A 84 0.61 -8.83 -9.87
CA LEU A 84 0.87 -8.01 -8.68
C LEU A 84 -0.39 -7.29 -8.24
N ILE A 85 -1.04 -6.55 -9.14
CA ILE A 85 -2.28 -5.83 -8.81
C ILE A 85 -3.32 -6.81 -8.26
N LYS A 86 -3.52 -7.97 -8.92
CA LYS A 86 -4.47 -8.99 -8.47
C LYS A 86 -4.13 -9.52 -7.08
N LYS A 87 -2.88 -9.95 -6.86
CA LYS A 87 -2.45 -10.54 -5.58
C LYS A 87 -2.51 -9.50 -4.47
N ILE A 88 -2.00 -8.29 -4.70
CA ILE A 88 -2.06 -7.19 -3.73
C ILE A 88 -3.51 -6.83 -3.41
N ALA A 89 -4.41 -6.75 -4.40
CA ALA A 89 -5.83 -6.50 -4.16
C ALA A 89 -6.48 -7.60 -3.30
N VAL A 90 -6.16 -8.88 -3.54
CA VAL A 90 -6.65 -10.00 -2.72
C VAL A 90 -6.07 -9.95 -1.30
N THR A 91 -4.75 -9.79 -1.15
CA THR A 91 -4.07 -9.73 0.15
C THR A 91 -4.54 -8.52 0.97
N SER A 92 -4.64 -7.35 0.35
CA SER A 92 -5.11 -6.13 1.00
C SER A 92 -6.58 -6.25 1.45
N SER A 93 -7.43 -6.91 0.66
CA SER A 93 -8.79 -7.27 1.07
C SER A 93 -8.79 -8.22 2.27
N GLN A 94 -7.91 -9.23 2.30
CA GLN A 94 -7.78 -10.14 3.45
C GLN A 94 -7.30 -9.42 4.72
N ILE A 95 -6.31 -8.53 4.62
CA ILE A 95 -5.79 -7.73 5.75
C ILE A 95 -6.82 -6.69 6.21
N GLY A 96 -7.53 -6.08 5.26
CA GLY A 96 -8.57 -5.09 5.50
C GLY A 96 -9.83 -5.68 6.13
N SER A 97 -10.19 -6.91 5.76
CA SER A 97 -11.38 -7.62 6.28
C SER A 97 -11.17 -8.29 7.63
N LYS A 98 -9.92 -8.56 8.03
CA LYS A 98 -9.61 -9.00 9.39
C LYS A 98 -9.88 -7.85 10.37
N SER A 99 -10.94 -8.03 11.15
CA SER A 99 -11.18 -7.25 12.36
C SER A 99 -10.06 -7.58 13.34
N MET A 100 -9.23 -6.60 13.70
CA MET A 100 -8.35 -6.76 14.85
C MET A 100 -9.22 -6.57 16.09
N THR A 101 -9.64 -7.68 16.72
CA THR A 101 -10.24 -7.64 18.05
C THR A 101 -9.16 -7.20 19.03
N LEU A 102 -9.27 -5.97 19.52
CA LEU A 102 -8.36 -5.37 20.47
C LEU A 102 -8.65 -6.00 21.85
N SER A 103 -7.81 -6.94 22.25
CA SER A 103 -7.85 -7.54 23.58
C SER A 103 -6.43 -7.60 24.10
N ASP A 104 -5.97 -6.47 24.65
CA ASP A 104 -4.90 -6.52 25.64
C ASP A 104 -5.33 -5.63 26.82
N ASP A 105 -5.60 -6.28 27.93
CA ASP A 105 -6.35 -5.78 29.10
C ASP A 105 -5.48 -4.95 30.04
N THR A 106 -4.44 -4.28 29.52
CA THR A 106 -3.52 -3.52 30.35
C THR A 106 -2.91 -2.34 29.59
N THR A 107 -3.44 -1.15 29.90
CA THR A 107 -2.82 0.18 29.70
C THR A 107 -2.59 0.69 28.28
N GLY A 108 -3.43 1.63 27.84
CA GLY A 108 -3.11 2.59 26.78
C GLY A 108 -4.21 2.75 25.74
N GLU A 109 -4.75 3.96 25.57
CA GLU A 109 -5.57 4.31 24.40
C GLU A 109 -4.75 4.05 23.13
N ILE A 110 -5.27 3.17 22.29
CA ILE A 110 -4.55 2.57 21.17
C ILE A 110 -4.69 3.53 19.98
N ASN A 111 -3.57 4.05 19.45
CA ASN A 111 -3.63 5.04 18.38
C ASN A 111 -3.94 4.35 17.04
N PHE A 112 -4.84 4.94 16.25
CA PHE A 112 -5.19 4.43 14.92
C PHE A 112 -3.98 4.31 13.97
N GLU A 113 -2.93 5.10 14.22
CA GLU A 113 -1.66 5.03 13.50
C GLU A 113 -0.90 3.72 13.78
N ASP A 114 -0.98 3.18 14.98
CA ASP A 114 -0.32 1.91 15.33
C ASP A 114 -0.98 0.75 14.57
N VAL A 115 -2.31 0.81 14.44
CA VAL A 115 -3.08 -0.17 13.68
C VAL A 115 -2.77 -0.09 12.18
N SER A 116 -2.77 1.12 11.58
CA SER A 116 -2.46 1.27 10.16
C SER A 116 -1.03 0.83 9.84
N GLN A 117 -0.06 1.16 10.69
CA GLN A 117 1.34 0.74 10.54
C GLN A 117 1.48 -0.79 10.62
N SER A 118 0.81 -1.44 11.58
CA SER A 118 0.86 -2.91 11.70
C SER A 118 0.32 -3.61 10.46
N LYS A 119 -0.81 -3.12 9.90
CA LYS A 119 -1.40 -3.67 8.67
C LYS A 119 -0.55 -3.37 7.43
N GLN A 120 0.06 -2.19 7.37
CA GLN A 120 1.00 -1.83 6.31
C GLN A 120 2.22 -2.75 6.31
N LYS A 121 2.76 -3.06 7.49
CA LYS A 121 3.88 -4.01 7.64
C LYS A 121 3.51 -5.42 7.20
N GLN A 122 2.36 -5.93 7.64
CA GLN A 122 1.85 -7.24 7.20
C GLN A 122 1.67 -7.31 5.69
N LEU A 123 1.19 -6.22 5.07
CA LEU A 123 1.06 -6.14 3.62
C LEU A 123 2.45 -6.18 2.94
N GLY A 124 3.44 -5.46 3.47
CA GLY A 124 4.81 -5.49 2.98
C GLY A 124 5.40 -6.90 3.00
N GLU A 125 5.32 -7.59 4.13
CA GLU A 125 5.81 -8.98 4.27
C GLU A 125 5.17 -9.92 3.21
N GLN A 126 3.84 -9.86 3.07
CA GLN A 126 3.11 -10.66 2.08
C GLN A 126 3.48 -10.30 0.64
N ILE A 127 3.70 -9.01 0.34
CA ILE A 127 4.14 -8.55 -0.97
C ILE A 127 5.52 -9.11 -1.31
N GLN A 128 6.46 -9.07 -0.36
CA GLN A 128 7.80 -9.62 -0.56
C GLN A 128 7.75 -11.14 -0.77
N GLU A 129 6.89 -11.88 -0.05
CA GLU A 129 6.64 -13.30 -0.30
C GLU A 129 6.10 -13.56 -1.73
N ILE A 130 5.17 -12.72 -2.20
CA ILE A 130 4.58 -12.83 -3.54
C ILE A 130 5.64 -12.62 -4.63
N VAL A 131 6.49 -11.60 -4.48
CA VAL A 131 7.53 -11.26 -5.47
C VAL A 131 8.61 -12.35 -5.51
N ASN A 132 8.93 -12.94 -4.37
CA ASN A 132 9.93 -14.01 -4.28
C ASN A 132 9.36 -15.42 -4.59
N SER A 133 8.05 -15.55 -4.85
CA SER A 133 7.42 -16.85 -5.12
C SER A 133 7.78 -17.40 -6.51
N GLU A 134 7.93 -18.73 -6.61
CA GLU A 134 8.27 -19.42 -7.87
C GLU A 134 7.19 -19.27 -8.97
N ASP A 135 5.94 -19.00 -8.56
CA ASP A 135 4.77 -18.74 -9.43
C ASP A 135 4.72 -17.30 -9.98
N TYR A 136 5.75 -16.49 -9.72
CA TYR A 136 5.82 -15.14 -10.25
C TYR A 136 6.12 -15.19 -11.77
N PRO A 137 5.31 -14.52 -12.63
CA PRO A 137 5.44 -14.63 -14.08
C PRO A 137 6.85 -14.24 -14.54
N LYS A 138 7.54 -15.15 -15.22
CA LYS A 138 8.87 -14.88 -15.77
C LYS A 138 8.79 -13.89 -16.94
N ASP A 139 9.84 -13.09 -17.06
CA ASP A 139 9.90 -11.83 -17.80
C ASP A 139 9.50 -11.94 -19.29
N ILE A 140 8.37 -11.32 -19.64
CA ILE A 140 8.09 -10.88 -21.02
C ILE A 140 8.16 -9.35 -20.99
N PRO A 141 9.28 -8.72 -21.38
CA PRO A 141 9.47 -7.28 -21.25
C PRO A 141 8.30 -6.47 -21.83
N PHE A 142 8.04 -5.30 -21.26
CA PHE A 142 7.08 -4.33 -21.80
C PHE A 142 7.43 -3.78 -23.19
N ASP A 143 8.53 -4.23 -23.82
CA ASP A 143 9.00 -3.77 -25.12
C ASP A 143 9.42 -4.93 -26.04
N SER A 144 8.72 -5.02 -27.18
CA SER A 144 9.16 -5.54 -28.48
C SER A 144 8.15 -5.06 -29.54
N GLY A 145 7.93 -3.73 -29.61
CA GLY A 145 6.96 -3.14 -30.54
C GLY A 145 7.21 -1.69 -30.85
#